data_AF-A0AAD1KRG4-F1
#
_entry.id   AF-A0AAD1KRG4-F1
#
_cell.length_a   1.000
_cell.length_b   1.000
_cell.length_c   1.000
_cell.angle_alpha   90.00
_cell.angle_beta   90.00
_cell.angle_gamma   90.00
#
_symmetry.space_group_name_H-M   'P 1'
#
loop_
_entity.id
_entity.type
_entity.pdbx_description
1 polymer ?
#
loop_
_entity_poly.entity_id
_entity_poly.type
_entity_poly.pdbx_seq_one_letter_code
_entity_poly.pdbx_strand_id
1 'polypeptide(L)'
;MGWDSAPVSSDMASKMDCASVMFVGVRGSGETPPYGDTITSVRDALAQKWRGRGTVRQVYLDYPAADPHTLQKAPMSGLLFDAQMPSTEYFDSAALGAKKLTVLLNAEKKQCPKEWVVLAGFPKGSKPSLKPSPRPTRRSG
;
A
#
# COMPACT_ATOMS: atom_id res chain seq x y z
N MET A 1 -2.75 -22.30 6.47
CA MET A 1 -2.83 -20.83 6.34
C MET A 1 -2.13 -20.19 7.52
N GLY A 2 -1.19 -19.28 7.30
CA GLY A 2 -0.37 -18.66 8.34
C GLY A 2 0.61 -17.65 7.77
N TRP A 3 1.45 -17.07 8.62
CA TRP A 3 2.44 -16.08 8.16
C TRP A 3 3.53 -16.65 7.25
N ASP A 4 3.73 -17.96 7.28
CA ASP A 4 4.72 -18.66 6.44
C ASP A 4 4.18 -19.04 5.04
N SER A 5 2.87 -18.83 4.78
CA SER A 5 2.31 -19.10 3.44
C SER A 5 2.60 -17.96 2.46
N ALA A 6 2.79 -18.29 1.18
CA ALA A 6 2.95 -17.27 0.15
C ALA A 6 1.71 -16.36 0.06
N PRO A 7 1.90 -15.03 -0.06
CA PRO A 7 0.79 -14.12 -0.30
C PRO A 7 0.18 -14.34 -1.67
N VAL A 8 -1.15 -14.24 -1.77
CA VAL A 8 -1.90 -14.38 -3.03
C VAL A 8 -2.37 -13.03 -3.54
N SER A 9 -2.63 -12.93 -4.85
CA SER A 9 -3.19 -11.71 -5.42
C SER A 9 -4.62 -11.46 -4.94
N SER A 10 -5.01 -10.18 -4.89
CA SER A 10 -6.39 -9.76 -4.61
C SER A 10 -7.42 -10.45 -5.50
N ASP A 11 -7.06 -10.75 -6.75
CA ASP A 11 -7.94 -11.37 -7.74
C ASP A 11 -8.18 -12.86 -7.44
N MET A 12 -7.30 -13.50 -6.67
CA MET A 12 -7.41 -14.89 -6.23
C MET A 12 -7.86 -15.03 -4.77
N ALA A 13 -8.01 -13.92 -4.05
CA ALA A 13 -8.43 -13.93 -2.65
C ALA A 13 -9.78 -14.64 -2.46
N SER A 14 -10.76 -14.46 -3.35
CA SER A 14 -12.05 -15.13 -3.24
C SER A 14 -12.00 -16.66 -3.33
N LYS A 15 -10.87 -17.25 -3.73
CA LYS A 15 -10.69 -18.70 -3.85
C LYS A 15 -10.02 -19.35 -2.66
N MET A 16 -9.53 -18.58 -1.67
CA MET A 16 -9.00 -19.19 -0.45
C MET A 16 -10.13 -19.40 0.58
N ASP A 17 -9.94 -20.39 1.46
CA ASP A 17 -10.76 -20.60 2.64
C ASP A 17 -10.65 -19.43 3.63
N CYS A 18 -11.70 -19.13 4.41
CA CYS A 18 -11.66 -18.08 5.43
C CYS A 18 -10.63 -18.37 6.54
N ALA A 19 -10.07 -17.32 7.12
CA ALA A 19 -9.18 -17.40 8.28
C ALA A 19 -9.67 -16.51 9.44
N SER A 20 -8.88 -16.48 10.52
CA SER A 20 -9.13 -15.57 11.64
C SER A 20 -8.78 -14.12 11.29
N VAL A 21 -7.72 -13.94 10.48
CA VAL A 21 -7.25 -12.64 10.02
C VAL A 21 -6.88 -12.71 8.54
N MET A 22 -7.31 -11.71 7.76
CA MET A 22 -6.75 -11.41 6.44
C MET A 22 -5.85 -10.18 6.54
N PHE A 23 -4.58 -10.38 6.20
CA PHE A 23 -3.62 -9.31 5.98
C PHE A 23 -3.67 -8.87 4.51
N VAL A 24 -3.99 -7.60 4.28
CA VAL A 24 -4.00 -6.97 2.96
C VAL A 24 -2.83 -6.01 2.85
N GLY A 25 -1.85 -6.35 2.01
CA GLY A 25 -0.72 -5.50 1.71
C GLY A 25 -0.92 -4.69 0.42
N VAL A 26 -0.84 -3.37 0.55
CA VAL A 26 -0.88 -2.42 -0.57
C VAL A 26 0.52 -1.85 -0.75
N ARG A 27 1.28 -2.43 -1.69
CA ARG A 27 2.64 -2.00 -2.01
C ARG A 27 2.69 -0.55 -2.46
N GLY A 28 3.80 0.14 -2.20
CA GLY A 28 4.08 1.49 -2.65
C GLY A 28 4.40 1.58 -4.15
N SER A 29 4.46 2.80 -4.67
CA SER A 29 4.85 3.04 -6.06
C SER A 29 6.29 2.60 -6.32
N GLY A 30 6.51 1.92 -7.45
CA GLY A 30 7.83 1.38 -7.82
C GLY A 30 8.21 0.11 -7.07
N GLU A 31 7.40 -0.36 -6.11
CA GLU A 31 7.66 -1.62 -5.41
C GLU A 31 7.14 -2.83 -6.22
N THR A 32 7.92 -3.90 -6.22
CA THR A 32 7.58 -5.15 -6.90
C THR A 32 6.61 -6.00 -6.09
N PRO A 33 5.69 -6.74 -6.75
CA PRO A 33 4.88 -7.75 -6.09
C PRO A 33 5.74 -8.78 -5.34
N PRO A 34 5.24 -9.37 -4.24
CA PRO A 34 3.88 -9.22 -3.73
C PRO A 34 3.64 -7.92 -2.94
N TYR A 35 4.50 -7.60 -1.96
CA TYR A 35 4.28 -6.51 -1.01
C TYR A 35 5.25 -5.33 -1.14
N GLY A 36 6.41 -5.51 -1.79
CA GLY A 36 7.52 -4.57 -1.63
C GLY A 36 8.18 -4.66 -0.25
N ASP A 37 9.35 -4.04 -0.10
CA ASP A 37 10.13 -4.10 1.14
C ASP A 37 9.40 -3.43 2.30
N THR A 38 8.70 -2.33 2.02
CA THR A 38 8.00 -1.53 3.04
C THR A 38 6.91 -2.34 3.71
N ILE A 39 5.99 -2.90 2.93
CA ILE A 39 4.86 -3.66 3.48
C ILE A 39 5.32 -5.03 4.00
N THR A 40 6.38 -5.60 3.42
CA THR A 40 7.01 -6.80 3.99
C THR A 40 7.46 -6.54 5.42
N SER A 41 8.16 -5.43 5.70
CA SER A 41 8.58 -5.12 7.08
C SER A 41 7.41 -5.04 8.09
N VAL A 42 6.26 -4.50 7.67
CA VAL A 42 5.05 -4.43 8.50
C VAL A 42 4.45 -5.82 8.72
N ARG A 43 4.41 -6.65 7.65
CA ARG A 43 3.98 -8.05 7.71
C ARG A 43 4.86 -8.84 8.67
N ASP A 44 6.18 -8.70 8.61
CA ASP A 44 7.14 -9.36 9.50
C ASP A 44 6.90 -9.02 10.97
N ALA A 45 6.75 -7.72 11.27
CA ALA A 45 6.50 -7.25 12.63
C ALA A 45 5.15 -7.77 13.17
N LEU A 46 4.11 -7.79 12.34
CA LEU A 46 2.80 -8.32 12.73
C LEU A 46 2.83 -9.84 12.91
N ALA A 47 3.52 -10.55 12.02
CA ALA A 47 3.70 -12.00 12.09
C ALA A 47 4.32 -12.43 13.42
N GLN A 48 5.37 -11.73 13.88
CA GLN A 48 6.01 -12.02 15.16
C GLN A 48 5.04 -11.87 16.34
N LYS A 49 4.19 -10.84 16.35
CA LYS A 49 3.22 -10.58 17.41
C LYS A 49 2.02 -11.54 17.40
N TRP A 50 1.70 -12.10 16.24
CA TRP A 50 0.53 -12.95 16.02
C TRP A 50 0.83 -14.45 16.03
N ARG A 51 2.09 -14.86 16.23
CA ARG A 51 2.46 -16.28 16.35
C ARG A 51 1.57 -17.00 17.37
N GLY A 52 0.92 -18.08 16.92
CA GLY A 52 0.05 -18.92 17.74
C GLY A 52 -1.37 -18.40 18.00
N ARG A 53 -1.79 -17.28 17.38
CA ARG A 53 -3.10 -16.63 17.66
C ARG A 53 -4.22 -16.96 16.66
N GLY A 54 -4.01 -17.91 15.76
CA GLY A 54 -5.01 -18.35 14.77
C GLY A 54 -4.44 -18.45 13.36
N THR A 55 -5.33 -18.65 12.39
CA THR A 55 -4.97 -18.73 10.96
C THR A 55 -4.90 -17.34 10.35
N VAL A 56 -3.99 -17.17 9.40
CA VAL A 56 -3.82 -15.91 8.68
C VAL A 56 -3.80 -16.15 7.18
N ARG A 57 -4.52 -15.30 6.45
CA ARG A 57 -4.42 -15.18 5.01
C ARG A 57 -3.64 -13.94 4.63
N GLN A 58 -2.86 -14.08 3.58
CA GLN A 58 -1.98 -13.03 3.11
C GLN A 58 -2.38 -12.69 1.67
N VAL A 59 -2.86 -11.47 1.47
CA VAL A 59 -3.34 -10.98 0.18
C VAL A 59 -2.60 -9.70 -0.19
N TYR A 60 -2.00 -9.65 -1.38
CA TYR A 60 -1.47 -8.40 -1.94
C TYR A 60 -2.42 -7.80 -2.96
N LEU A 61 -2.53 -6.48 -2.94
CA LEU A 61 -3.33 -5.77 -3.94
C LEU A 61 -2.63 -5.83 -5.29
N ASP A 62 -3.28 -6.45 -6.28
CA ASP A 62 -2.75 -6.52 -7.63
C ASP A 62 -3.16 -5.28 -8.44
N TYR A 63 -2.31 -4.25 -8.39
CA TYR A 63 -2.48 -3.01 -9.13
C TYR A 63 -1.14 -2.54 -9.71
N PRO A 64 -1.08 -1.67 -10.72
CA PRO A 64 0.18 -1.34 -11.39
C PRO A 64 1.26 -0.71 -10.49
N ALA A 65 0.89 -0.08 -9.36
CA ALA A 65 1.79 0.63 -8.47
C ALA A 65 2.75 1.58 -9.22
N ALA A 66 2.22 2.34 -10.20
CA ALA A 66 3.03 3.15 -11.11
C ALA A 66 3.89 4.17 -10.35
N ASP A 67 5.14 4.33 -10.80
CA ASP A 67 6.14 5.20 -10.20
C ASP A 67 5.74 6.69 -10.32
N PRO A 68 5.84 7.51 -9.26
CA PRO A 68 5.66 8.96 -9.34
C PRO A 68 6.61 9.66 -10.32
N HIS A 69 7.72 9.05 -10.75
CA HIS A 69 8.55 9.56 -11.84
C HIS A 69 7.79 9.67 -13.17
N THR A 70 6.66 8.97 -13.34
CA THR A 70 5.74 9.18 -14.48
C THR A 70 5.07 10.56 -14.45
N LEU A 71 5.02 11.25 -13.30
CA LEU A 71 4.58 12.65 -13.18
C LEU A 71 5.50 13.62 -13.93
N GLN A 72 6.77 13.26 -14.17
CA GLN A 72 7.70 14.08 -14.96
C GLN A 72 7.31 14.17 -16.43
N LYS A 73 6.44 13.26 -16.90
CA LYS A 73 5.89 13.28 -18.27
C LYS A 73 4.70 14.25 -18.41
N ALA A 74 4.14 14.72 -17.29
CA ALA A 74 3.05 15.69 -17.29
C ALA A 74 3.59 17.12 -17.15
N PRO A 75 3.04 18.12 -17.85
CA PRO A 75 3.49 19.50 -17.74
C PRO A 75 3.28 20.03 -16.31
N MET A 76 4.36 20.53 -15.70
CA MET A 76 4.40 20.98 -14.31
C MET A 76 3.42 22.13 -14.00
N SER A 77 3.04 22.91 -15.01
CA SER A 77 2.00 23.94 -14.91
C SER A 77 0.61 23.35 -14.63
N GLY A 78 0.26 22.24 -15.28
CA GLY A 78 -1.04 21.58 -15.08
C GLY A 78 -1.12 20.84 -13.73
N LEU A 79 0.00 20.35 -13.21
CA LEU A 79 0.04 19.71 -11.89
C LEU A 79 -0.09 20.69 -10.71
N LEU A 80 0.24 21.97 -10.91
CA LEU A 80 0.32 22.96 -9.84
C LEU A 80 -0.80 24.00 -9.86
N PHE A 81 -1.35 24.30 -11.04
CA PHE A 81 -2.26 25.43 -11.23
C PHE A 81 -3.63 25.07 -11.83
N ASP A 82 -3.82 23.83 -12.29
CA ASP A 82 -5.14 23.42 -12.78
C ASP A 82 -6.08 23.13 -11.59
N ALA A 83 -7.32 23.61 -11.70
CA ALA A 83 -8.38 23.36 -10.72
C ALA A 83 -8.71 21.86 -10.57
N GLN A 84 -8.39 21.07 -11.59
CA GLN A 84 -8.52 19.63 -11.62
C GLN A 84 -7.18 19.02 -12.02
N MET A 85 -6.58 18.22 -11.12
CA MET A 85 -5.30 17.58 -11.39
C MET A 85 -5.39 16.76 -12.69
N PRO A 86 -4.44 16.93 -13.63
CA PRO A 86 -4.43 16.15 -14.87
C PRO A 86 -4.28 14.66 -14.55
N SER A 87 -5.00 13.82 -15.30
CA SER A 87 -4.84 12.36 -15.22
C SER A 87 -3.40 12.01 -15.59
N THR A 88 -2.69 11.37 -14.67
CA THR A 88 -1.36 10.82 -14.90
C THR A 88 -1.38 9.34 -14.59
N GLU A 89 -0.48 8.56 -15.21
CA GLU A 89 -0.32 7.12 -14.94
C GLU A 89 -0.21 6.83 -13.43
N TYR A 90 0.38 7.76 -12.67
CA TYR A 90 0.46 7.72 -11.21
C TYR A 90 -0.89 7.87 -10.50
N PHE A 91 -1.69 8.89 -10.85
CA PHE A 91 -3.00 9.13 -10.25
C PHE A 91 -4.03 8.08 -10.67
N ASP A 92 -4.01 7.65 -11.93
CA ASP A 92 -4.88 6.60 -12.43
C ASP A 92 -4.58 5.26 -11.75
N SER A 93 -3.30 4.96 -11.53
CA SER A 93 -2.88 3.78 -10.76
C SER A 93 -3.37 3.83 -9.30
N ALA A 94 -3.34 5.00 -8.66
CA ALA A 94 -3.84 5.16 -7.29
C ALA A 94 -5.37 5.01 -7.21
N ALA A 95 -6.11 5.62 -8.13
CA ALA A 95 -7.57 5.50 -8.22
C ALA A 95 -7.99 4.04 -8.49
N LEU A 96 -7.29 3.34 -9.39
CA LEU A 96 -7.51 1.92 -9.66
C LEU A 96 -7.23 1.05 -8.43
N GLY A 97 -6.14 1.34 -7.70
CA GLY A 97 -5.81 0.66 -6.45
C GLY A 97 -6.92 0.82 -5.39
N ALA A 98 -7.41 2.05 -5.18
CA ALA A 98 -8.51 2.31 -4.26
C ALA A 98 -9.78 1.55 -4.66
N LYS A 99 -10.14 1.57 -5.95
CA LYS A 99 -11.31 0.83 -6.47
C LYS A 99 -11.17 -0.68 -6.24
N LYS A 100 -10.03 -1.26 -6.57
CA LYS A 100 -9.76 -2.70 -6.37
C LYS A 100 -9.81 -3.07 -4.88
N LEU A 101 -9.27 -2.22 -4.00
CA LEU A 101 -9.31 -2.44 -2.56
C LEU A 101 -10.75 -2.43 -2.02
N THR A 102 -11.57 -1.45 -2.44
CA THR A 102 -12.98 -1.40 -2.05
C THR A 102 -13.75 -2.65 -2.52
N VAL A 103 -13.48 -3.13 -3.73
CA VAL A 103 -14.08 -4.37 -4.26
C VAL A 103 -13.66 -5.57 -3.41
N LEU A 104 -12.36 -5.70 -3.09
CA LEU A 104 -11.82 -6.77 -2.25
C LEU A 104 -12.47 -6.79 -0.86
N LEU A 105 -12.50 -5.64 -0.17
CA LEU A 105 -13.07 -5.55 1.18
C LEU A 105 -14.58 -5.85 1.21
N ASN A 106 -15.32 -5.41 0.18
CA ASN A 106 -16.74 -5.70 0.06
C ASN A 106 -17.01 -7.18 -0.25
N ALA A 107 -16.16 -7.81 -1.05
CA ALA A 107 -16.23 -9.25 -1.30
C ALA A 107 -15.92 -10.03 -0.01
N GLU A 108 -14.88 -9.64 0.72
CA GLU A 108 -14.48 -10.30 1.97
C GLU A 108 -15.58 -10.24 3.03
N LYS A 109 -16.20 -9.06 3.21
CA LYS A 109 -17.32 -8.89 4.14
C LYS A 109 -18.48 -9.84 3.86
N LYS A 110 -18.70 -10.21 2.59
CA LYS A 110 -19.75 -11.17 2.19
C LYS A 110 -19.29 -12.62 2.35
N GLN A 111 -18.04 -12.92 2.02
CA GLN A 111 -17.50 -14.28 2.01
C GLN A 111 -17.11 -14.77 3.40
N CYS A 112 -16.39 -13.96 4.18
CA CYS A 112 -15.92 -14.30 5.53
C CYS A 112 -16.30 -13.21 6.54
N PRO A 113 -17.58 -13.10 6.93
CA PRO A 113 -18.05 -12.03 7.83
C PRO A 113 -17.47 -12.06 9.26
N LYS A 114 -16.79 -13.15 9.64
CA LYS A 114 -16.16 -13.34 10.95
C LYS A 114 -14.65 -13.11 10.93
N GLU A 115 -14.06 -12.83 9.78
CA GLU A 115 -12.63 -12.61 9.62
C GLU A 115 -12.26 -11.15 9.92
N TRP A 116 -11.14 -10.95 10.61
CA TRP A 116 -10.60 -9.61 10.85
C TRP A 116 -9.69 -9.19 9.71
N VAL A 117 -9.92 -8.01 9.13
CA VAL A 117 -9.07 -7.49 8.06
C VAL A 117 -8.06 -6.49 8.60
N VAL A 118 -6.78 -6.76 8.38
CA VAL A 118 -5.67 -5.84 8.65
C VAL A 118 -5.17 -5.29 7.32
N LEU A 119 -5.34 -3.98 7.11
CA LEU A 119 -4.83 -3.29 5.94
C LEU A 119 -3.49 -2.61 6.26
N ALA A 120 -2.46 -2.95 5.51
CA ALA A 120 -1.17 -2.26 5.54
C ALA A 120 -0.90 -1.63 4.17
N GLY A 121 -0.78 -0.30 4.12
CA GLY A 121 -0.45 0.44 2.91
C GLY A 121 0.42 1.63 3.24
N PHE A 122 1.42 1.91 2.41
CA PHE A 122 2.27 3.08 2.57
C PHE A 122 1.58 4.31 1.93
N PRO A 123 1.44 5.43 2.65
CA PRO A 123 0.76 6.61 2.11
C PRO A 123 1.55 7.19 0.92
N LYS A 124 0.87 7.35 -0.22
CA LYS A 124 1.29 8.17 -1.37
C LYS A 124 1.25 9.67 -1.04
N GLY A 125 2.00 10.09 -0.02
CA GLY A 125 1.86 11.45 0.52
C GLY A 125 2.77 11.78 1.69
N SER A 126 4.06 11.47 1.61
CA SER A 126 5.03 12.24 2.39
C SER A 126 6.34 12.32 1.61
N LYS A 127 6.62 13.50 1.07
CA LYS A 127 8.02 13.90 0.88
C LYS A 127 8.68 13.76 2.26
N PRO A 128 9.79 13.02 2.43
CA PRO A 128 10.75 13.41 3.43
C PRO A 128 11.41 14.67 2.88
N SER A 129 10.77 15.83 3.11
CA SER A 129 11.47 17.11 3.06
C SER A 129 12.40 17.18 4.28
N LEU A 130 13.38 16.28 4.37
CA LEU A 130 14.54 16.47 5.24
C LEU A 130 15.56 17.27 4.43
N LYS A 131 15.33 18.58 4.33
CA LYS A 131 16.43 19.52 4.21
C LYS A 131 16.86 19.84 5.64
N PRO A 132 18.03 19.38 6.12
CA PRO A 132 18.64 20.02 7.28
C PRO A 132 18.94 21.47 6.87
N SER A 133 18.19 22.41 7.43
CA SER A 133 18.54 23.83 7.38
C SER A 133 19.90 23.99 8.07
N PRO A 134 20.95 24.50 7.39
CA PRO A 134 22.20 24.82 8.06
C PRO A 134 21.93 25.97 9.02
N ARG A 135 22.00 25.67 10.31
CA ARG A 135 22.01 26.65 11.41
C ARG A 135 23.14 27.65 11.11
N PRO A 136 22.90 28.97 11.02
CA PRO A 136 23.99 29.91 10.87
C PRO A 136 24.79 29.93 12.16
N THR A 137 26.02 29.42 12.09
CA THR A 137 27.04 29.63 13.11
C THR A 137 27.57 31.06 13.05
N ARG A 138 27.56 31.71 14.22
CA ARG A 138 28.56 32.65 14.76
C ARG A 138 28.38 34.15 14.45
N ARG A 139 28.25 34.94 15.53
CA ARG A 139 29.31 35.88 15.99
C ARG A 139 28.98 36.41 17.39
N SER A 140 29.78 35.99 18.36
CA SER A 140 30.00 36.71 19.61
C SER A 140 30.86 37.94 19.29
N GLY A 141 30.37 39.12 19.66
CA GLY A 141 31.18 40.30 19.92
C GLY A 141 31.40 40.41 21.42
#